data_AF-A0A1Q5SNU5-F1
#
_entry.id   AF-A0A1Q5SNU5-F1
#
_cell.length_a   1.000
_cell.length_b   1.000
_cell.length_c   1.000
_cell.angle_alpha   90.00
_cell.angle_beta   90.00
_cell.angle_gamma   90.00
#
_symmetry.space_group_name_H-M   'P 1'
#
loop_
_entity.id
_entity.type
_entity.pdbx_description
1 polymer ?
#
loop_
_entity_poly.entity_id
_entity_poly.type
_entity_poly.pdbx_seq_one_letter_code
_entity_poly.pdbx_strand_id
1 'polypeptide(L)'
;MVELATNLEFLTIGSTDYLRFDPEPLSQNRPRYLYLNSVSISSDGLIAFINQSKESIRYIELRHIKLDSGTWQHVLLELCRLPHLLDFAIKSSGYSSTGSSSHPAPGLLPPIHHPEDIETYNDLDFYTLGNLQRQANTNRRAAGFEPVSNDSYSYINRPSLVSAGS
;
A
#
# COMPACT_ATOMS: atom_id res chain seq x y z
N MET A 1 -6.09 4.41 -25.62
CA MET A 1 -6.02 3.01 -25.16
C MET A 1 -4.59 2.54 -25.39
N VAL A 2 -3.81 2.37 -24.33
CA VAL A 2 -2.46 1.78 -24.43
C VAL A 2 -2.66 0.27 -24.36
N GLU A 3 -2.38 -0.45 -25.43
CA GLU A 3 -2.37 -1.91 -25.39
C GLU A 3 -1.17 -2.36 -24.55
N LEU A 4 -1.45 -2.91 -23.36
CA LEU A 4 -0.42 -3.44 -22.48
C LEU A 4 0.12 -4.76 -23.04
N ALA A 5 1.44 -4.94 -23.00
CA ALA A 5 2.12 -6.16 -23.43
C ALA A 5 1.51 -7.40 -22.76
N THR A 6 1.35 -8.49 -23.51
CA THR A 6 0.88 -9.77 -22.96
C THR A 6 1.93 -10.34 -22.00
N ASN A 7 1.46 -10.87 -20.85
CA ASN A 7 2.32 -11.40 -19.77
C ASN A 7 3.14 -10.33 -19.03
N LEU A 8 2.56 -9.15 -18.81
CA LEU A 8 3.18 -8.11 -17.99
C LEU A 8 3.51 -8.67 -16.59
N GLU A 9 4.80 -8.79 -16.27
CA GLU A 9 5.25 -9.26 -14.94
C GLU A 9 5.41 -8.08 -13.97
N PHE A 10 5.91 -6.94 -14.46
CA PHE A 10 6.17 -5.73 -13.70
C PHE A 10 5.36 -4.57 -14.25
N LEU A 11 4.63 -3.86 -13.39
CA LEU A 11 3.97 -2.60 -13.72
C LEU A 11 4.54 -1.49 -12.84
N THR A 12 5.12 -0.48 -13.49
CA THR A 12 5.69 0.70 -12.84
C THR A 12 4.95 1.92 -13.37
N ILE A 13 4.34 2.69 -12.47
CA ILE A 13 3.72 3.97 -12.80
C ILE A 13 4.30 5.00 -11.84
N GLY A 14 4.83 6.09 -12.38
CA GLY A 14 5.28 7.17 -11.53
C GLY A 14 5.61 8.44 -12.28
N SER A 15 5.84 9.47 -11.49
CA SER A 15 6.13 10.82 -11.99
C SER A 15 7.18 11.49 -11.09
N THR A 16 7.80 12.55 -11.60
CA THR A 16 8.66 13.44 -10.80
C THR A 16 7.83 14.30 -9.85
N ASP A 17 6.67 14.75 -10.32
CA ASP A 17 5.66 15.47 -9.54
C ASP A 17 4.49 14.56 -9.19
N TYR A 18 3.60 15.00 -8.29
CA TYR A 18 2.38 14.24 -7.96
C TYR A 18 1.43 14.14 -9.15
N LEU A 19 1.31 12.94 -9.72
CA LEU A 19 0.32 12.63 -10.74
C LEU A 19 -1.02 12.30 -10.08
N ARG A 20 -2.09 13.02 -10.43
CA ARG A 20 -3.45 12.55 -10.13
C ARG A 20 -3.72 11.32 -10.98
N PHE A 21 -3.92 10.18 -10.33
CA PHE A 21 -4.03 8.89 -11.00
C PHE A 21 -5.44 8.34 -10.82
N ASP A 22 -6.15 8.26 -11.93
CA ASP A 22 -7.44 7.59 -12.04
C ASP A 22 -7.20 6.29 -12.83
N PRO A 23 -7.05 5.14 -12.13
CA PRO A 23 -6.63 3.90 -12.78
C PRO A 23 -7.70 3.35 -13.72
N GLU A 24 -7.31 3.09 -14.96
CA GLU A 24 -8.10 2.30 -15.89
C GLU A 24 -7.89 0.79 -15.64
N PRO A 25 -8.83 -0.08 -16.05
CA PRO A 25 -8.66 -1.52 -15.98
C PRO A 25 -7.44 -2.01 -16.77
N LEU A 26 -6.55 -2.74 -16.09
CA LEU A 26 -5.47 -3.54 -16.66
C LEU A 26 -6.11 -4.67 -17.49
N SER A 27 -6.18 -4.46 -18.80
CA SER A 27 -6.65 -5.47 -19.75
C SER A 27 -5.86 -6.78 -19.60
N GLN A 28 -6.50 -7.91 -19.27
CA GLN A 28 -5.97 -9.30 -19.12
C GLN A 28 -4.61 -9.53 -18.40
N ASN A 29 -3.85 -8.49 -18.12
CA ASN A 29 -2.50 -8.49 -17.61
C ASN A 29 -2.56 -8.32 -16.11
N ARG A 30 -2.05 -9.33 -15.42
CA ARG A 30 -2.07 -9.41 -13.96
C ARG A 30 -0.62 -9.41 -13.50
N PRO A 31 0.00 -8.24 -13.28
CA PRO A 31 1.39 -8.16 -12.83
C PRO A 31 1.63 -8.93 -11.54
N ARG A 32 2.87 -9.39 -11.38
CA ARG A 32 3.40 -9.95 -10.14
C ARG A 32 4.05 -8.89 -9.27
N TYR A 33 4.49 -7.79 -9.88
CA TYR A 33 5.14 -6.68 -9.23
C TYR A 33 4.45 -5.38 -9.60
N LEU A 34 4.04 -4.62 -8.60
CA LEU A 34 3.47 -3.29 -8.77
C LEU A 34 4.35 -2.26 -8.07
N TYR A 35 4.76 -1.23 -8.82
CA TYR A 35 5.46 -0.08 -8.29
C TYR A 35 4.70 1.21 -8.63
N LEU A 36 4.31 1.96 -7.61
CA LEU A 36 3.70 3.28 -7.76
C LEU A 36 4.57 4.34 -7.09
N ASN A 37 4.86 5.44 -7.80
CA ASN A 37 5.66 6.54 -7.25
C ASN A 37 5.09 7.94 -7.55
N SER A 38 4.99 8.78 -6.53
CA SER A 38 4.52 10.18 -6.63
C SER A 38 3.14 10.27 -7.27
N VAL A 39 2.17 9.59 -6.66
CA VAL A 39 0.80 9.48 -7.16
C VAL A 39 -0.18 9.99 -6.11
N SER A 40 -1.18 10.77 -6.55
CA SER A 40 -2.36 11.11 -5.77
C SER A 40 -3.57 10.34 -6.28
N ILE A 41 -4.26 9.63 -5.40
CA ILE A 41 -5.33 8.68 -5.73
C ILE A 41 -6.27 8.51 -4.52
N SER A 42 -7.53 8.11 -4.73
CA SER A 42 -8.42 7.70 -3.64
C SER A 42 -8.04 6.33 -3.07
N SER A 43 -8.45 6.02 -1.82
CA SER A 43 -8.28 4.67 -1.26
C SER A 43 -8.92 3.62 -2.17
N ASP A 44 -10.13 3.90 -2.64
CA ASP A 44 -10.94 2.96 -3.42
C ASP A 44 -10.35 2.76 -4.81
N GLY A 45 -9.83 3.82 -5.42
CA GLY A 45 -9.11 3.75 -6.68
C GLY A 45 -7.87 2.87 -6.56
N LEU A 46 -7.07 3.07 -5.50
CA LEU A 46 -5.87 2.29 -5.26
C LEU A 46 -6.20 0.81 -5.00
N ILE A 47 -7.21 0.53 -4.19
CA ILE A 47 -7.70 -0.83 -3.91
C ILE A 47 -8.19 -1.49 -5.19
N ALA A 48 -9.05 -0.81 -5.95
CA ALA A 48 -9.60 -1.32 -7.20
C ALA A 48 -8.47 -1.66 -8.18
N PHE A 49 -7.47 -0.81 -8.28
CA PHE A 49 -6.31 -1.03 -9.15
C PHE A 49 -5.49 -2.25 -8.74
N ILE A 50 -5.13 -2.36 -7.45
CA ILE A 50 -4.35 -3.50 -6.94
C ILE A 50 -5.13 -4.81 -7.10
N ASN A 51 -6.44 -4.79 -6.83
CA ASN A 51 -7.29 -5.97 -6.91
C ASN A 51 -7.44 -6.55 -8.32
N GLN A 52 -7.20 -5.78 -9.37
CA GLN A 52 -7.13 -6.31 -10.74
C GLN A 52 -6.04 -7.39 -10.90
N SER A 53 -5.03 -7.37 -10.03
CA SER A 53 -3.93 -8.32 -10.00
C SER A 53 -3.94 -9.24 -8.78
N LYS A 54 -5.06 -9.33 -8.04
CA LYS A 54 -5.14 -10.06 -6.76
C LYS A 54 -4.63 -11.50 -6.81
N GLU A 55 -4.89 -12.20 -7.91
CA GLU A 55 -4.53 -13.61 -8.10
C GLU A 55 -3.05 -13.84 -8.49
N SER A 56 -2.30 -12.78 -8.80
CA SER A 56 -0.92 -12.88 -9.30
C SER A 56 0.08 -12.03 -8.53
N ILE A 57 -0.38 -10.96 -7.88
CA ILE A 57 0.48 -9.96 -7.26
C ILE A 57 1.26 -10.59 -6.11
N ARG A 58 2.58 -10.42 -6.15
CA ARG A 58 3.52 -10.94 -5.16
C ARG A 58 4.28 -9.83 -4.45
N TYR A 59 4.46 -8.68 -5.09
CA TYR A 59 5.26 -7.59 -4.59
C TYR A 59 4.59 -6.25 -4.89
N ILE A 60 4.51 -5.39 -3.89
CA ILE A 60 3.95 -4.04 -4.00
C ILE A 60 4.92 -3.04 -3.40
N GLU A 61 5.31 -2.02 -4.15
CA GLU A 61 6.03 -0.87 -3.62
C GLU A 61 5.26 0.43 -3.91
N LEU A 62 4.93 1.14 -2.84
CA LEU A 62 4.16 2.38 -2.83
C LEU A 62 5.05 3.49 -2.27
N ARG A 63 5.49 4.39 -3.14
CA ARG A 63 6.38 5.49 -2.75
C ARG A 63 5.71 6.82 -3.03
N HIS A 64 5.76 7.74 -2.06
CA HIS A 64 5.15 9.07 -2.23
C HIS A 64 3.69 8.97 -2.72
N ILE A 65 2.88 8.11 -2.10
CA ILE A 65 1.45 8.02 -2.42
C ILE A 65 0.67 8.96 -1.50
N LYS A 66 -0.20 9.80 -2.06
CA LYS A 66 -1.05 10.72 -1.29
C LYS A 66 -2.52 10.41 -1.52
N LEU A 67 -3.18 9.91 -0.48
CA LEU A 67 -4.62 9.65 -0.55
C LEU A 67 -5.40 10.96 -0.57
N ASP A 68 -6.13 11.22 -1.65
CA ASP A 68 -7.00 12.41 -1.76
C ASP A 68 -8.35 12.23 -1.05
N SER A 69 -8.74 10.98 -0.82
CA SER A 69 -9.98 10.55 -0.19
C SER A 69 -9.83 9.11 0.36
N GLY A 70 -10.60 8.80 1.41
CA GLY A 70 -10.52 7.52 2.14
C GLY A 70 -9.32 7.39 3.08
N THR A 71 -9.00 6.17 3.54
CA THR A 71 -7.98 5.91 4.58
C THR A 71 -6.93 4.88 4.19
N TRP A 72 -5.71 5.05 4.72
CA TRP A 72 -4.66 4.04 4.61
C TRP A 72 -5.03 2.76 5.33
N GLN A 73 -5.67 2.83 6.49
CA GLN A 73 -6.28 1.68 7.16
C GLN A 73 -7.11 0.83 6.18
N HIS A 74 -7.98 1.47 5.38
CA HIS A 74 -8.80 0.74 4.42
C HIS A 74 -7.96 0.03 3.36
N VAL A 75 -6.99 0.74 2.76
CA VAL A 75 -6.05 0.17 1.79
C VAL A 75 -5.28 -1.01 2.38
N LEU A 76 -4.68 -0.84 3.56
CA LEU A 76 -3.86 -1.85 4.23
C LEU A 76 -4.65 -3.11 4.60
N LEU A 77 -5.91 -2.96 5.02
CA LEU A 77 -6.81 -4.09 5.28
C LEU A 77 -7.09 -4.89 4.01
N GLU A 78 -7.27 -4.23 2.87
CA GLU A 78 -7.43 -4.93 1.60
C GLU A 78 -6.13 -5.60 1.14
N LEU A 79 -4.96 -4.99 1.38
CA LEU A 79 -3.68 -5.64 1.11
C LEU A 79 -3.48 -6.93 1.92
N CYS A 80 -4.01 -6.99 3.15
CA CYS A 80 -4.01 -8.22 3.95
C CYS A 80 -4.79 -9.36 3.28
N ARG A 81 -5.68 -9.08 2.33
CA ARG A 81 -6.50 -10.09 1.65
C ARG A 81 -5.87 -10.60 0.35
N LEU A 82 -4.66 -10.15 0.02
CA LEU A 82 -3.93 -10.61 -1.16
C LEU A 82 -3.25 -11.95 -0.85
N PRO A 83 -3.70 -13.07 -1.46
CA PRO A 83 -3.27 -14.42 -1.07
C PRO A 83 -1.80 -14.72 -1.43
N HIS A 84 -1.25 -13.98 -2.39
CA HIS A 84 0.09 -14.22 -2.93
C HIS A 84 1.08 -13.10 -2.63
N LEU A 85 0.69 -12.07 -1.87
CA LEU A 85 1.60 -10.99 -1.50
C LEU A 85 2.69 -11.52 -0.57
N LEU A 86 3.93 -11.55 -1.04
CA LEU A 86 5.10 -12.07 -0.34
C LEU A 86 5.93 -10.96 0.29
N ASP A 87 5.88 -9.76 -0.27
CA ASP A 87 6.64 -8.61 0.21
C ASP A 87 5.95 -7.30 -0.17
N PHE A 88 6.20 -6.25 0.60
CA PHE A 88 5.72 -4.92 0.29
C PHE A 88 6.60 -3.85 0.90
N ALA A 89 6.58 -2.66 0.30
CA ALA A 89 7.21 -1.47 0.84
C ALA A 89 6.27 -0.28 0.69
N ILE A 90 6.11 0.51 1.75
CA ILE A 90 5.43 1.79 1.72
C ILE A 90 6.42 2.83 2.24
N LYS A 91 6.66 3.89 1.47
CA LYS A 91 7.71 4.88 1.78
C LYS A 91 7.22 6.29 1.55
N SER A 92 7.32 7.14 2.57
CA SER A 92 6.98 8.57 2.47
C SER A 92 5.60 8.81 1.84
N SER A 93 4.67 7.90 2.12
CA SER A 93 3.29 7.97 1.66
C SER A 93 2.44 8.57 2.77
N GLY A 94 1.19 8.93 2.50
CA GLY A 94 0.33 9.51 3.52
C GLY A 94 -0.94 10.09 2.94
N TYR A 95 -1.48 11.08 3.63
CA TYR A 95 -2.68 11.77 3.23
C TYR A 95 -2.35 13.05 2.46
N SER A 96 -3.18 13.39 1.49
CA SER A 96 -3.11 14.70 0.84
C SER A 96 -3.37 15.80 1.87
N SER A 97 -2.62 16.91 1.79
CA SER A 97 -2.84 18.09 2.64
C SER A 97 -4.11 18.87 2.30
N THR A 98 -4.80 18.47 1.22
CA THR A 98 -6.06 19.07 0.75
C THR A 98 -7.08 17.95 0.45
N GLY A 99 -8.37 18.27 0.49
CA GLY A 99 -9.44 17.31 0.23
C GLY A 99 -10.05 16.71 1.49
N SER A 100 -10.93 15.71 1.33
CA SER A 100 -11.74 15.14 2.41
C SER A 100 -10.92 14.33 3.41
N SER A 101 -9.80 13.75 2.96
CA SER A 101 -8.87 13.01 3.82
C SER A 101 -7.69 13.85 4.31
N SER A 102 -7.82 15.18 4.38
CA SER A 102 -6.76 16.07 4.89
C SER A 102 -6.61 16.04 6.41
N HIS A 103 -7.65 15.64 7.15
CA HIS A 103 -7.66 15.63 8.62
C HIS A 103 -6.55 14.81 9.31
N PRO A 104 -6.08 13.66 8.77
CA PRO A 104 -5.00 12.88 9.37
C PRO A 104 -3.62 13.25 8.79
N ALA A 105 -3.56 14.19 7.83
CA ALA A 105 -2.30 14.62 7.26
C ALA A 105 -1.51 15.40 8.34
N PRO A 106 -0.24 15.04 8.60
CA PRO A 106 0.66 15.93 9.30
C PRO A 106 0.76 17.20 8.47
N GLY A 107 0.41 18.35 9.03
CA GLY A 107 0.37 19.63 8.32
C GLY A 107 1.74 20.09 7.80
N LEU A 108 1.97 21.39 7.70
CA LEU A 108 3.26 21.97 7.24
C LEU A 108 4.44 21.80 8.22
N LEU A 109 4.37 20.86 9.16
CA LEU A 109 5.43 20.65 10.14
C LEU A 109 6.70 20.11 9.46
N PRO A 110 7.89 20.46 9.98
CA PRO A 110 9.14 20.03 9.36
C PRO A 110 9.18 18.49 9.27
N PRO A 111 9.86 17.95 8.25
CA PRO A 111 9.91 16.52 8.00
C PRO A 111 10.31 15.79 9.28
N ILE A 112 9.50 14.82 9.69
CA ILE A 112 9.90 13.89 10.74
C ILE A 112 11.23 13.28 10.27
N HIS A 113 12.28 13.39 11.10
CA HIS A 113 13.66 12.99 10.76
C HIS A 113 13.82 11.48 10.51
N HIS A 114 12.73 10.72 10.56
CA HIS A 114 12.62 9.33 10.15
C HIS A 114 11.54 9.24 9.06
N PRO A 115 11.85 8.68 7.88
CA PRO A 115 10.82 8.44 6.88
C PRO A 115 9.86 7.40 7.46
N GLU A 116 8.70 7.86 7.93
CA GLU A 116 7.60 6.96 8.23
C GLU A 116 7.15 6.28 6.93
N ASP A 117 6.76 5.01 7.04
CA ASP A 117 6.15 4.30 5.92
C ASP A 117 4.92 5.08 5.43
N ILE A 118 4.09 5.51 6.39
CA ILE A 118 2.91 6.35 6.20
C ILE A 118 2.97 7.54 7.17
N GLU A 119 3.03 8.74 6.62
CA GLU A 119 2.93 10.03 7.31
C GLU A 119 1.47 10.26 7.74
N THR A 120 1.15 9.98 9.00
CA THR A 120 -0.24 9.97 9.51
C THR A 120 -0.33 10.24 11.01
N TYR A 121 -1.41 10.90 11.45
CA TYR A 121 -1.81 10.95 12.86
C TYR A 121 -2.83 9.88 13.26
N ASN A 122 -3.25 9.03 12.33
CA ASN A 122 -4.21 7.96 12.61
C ASN A 122 -3.48 6.71 13.08
N ASP A 123 -3.50 6.44 14.39
CA ASP A 123 -2.86 5.27 14.99
C ASP A 123 -3.30 3.94 14.39
N LEU A 124 -4.54 3.86 13.86
CA LEU A 124 -5.06 2.67 13.20
C LEU A 124 -4.23 2.26 11.98
N ASP A 125 -3.60 3.22 11.29
CA ASP A 125 -2.72 2.94 10.16
C ASP A 125 -1.52 2.09 10.61
N PHE A 126 -0.92 2.40 11.76
CA PHE A 126 0.21 1.65 12.31
C PHE A 126 -0.17 0.25 12.80
N TYR A 127 -1.34 0.10 13.44
CA TYR A 127 -1.83 -1.24 13.82
C TYR A 127 -2.12 -2.10 12.58
N THR A 128 -2.67 -1.49 11.52
CA THR A 128 -2.97 -2.20 10.27
C THR A 128 -1.70 -2.54 9.50
N LEU A 129 -0.66 -1.69 9.53
CA LEU A 129 0.66 -2.03 9.02
C LEU A 129 1.21 -3.28 9.69
N GLY A 130 1.09 -3.38 11.02
CA GLY A 130 1.48 -4.59 11.77
C GLY A 130 0.71 -5.85 11.32
N ASN A 131 -0.60 -5.72 11.06
CA ASN A 131 -1.40 -6.81 10.48
C ASN A 131 -0.87 -7.23 9.11
N LEU A 132 -0.59 -6.28 8.22
CA LEU A 132 -0.08 -6.55 6.88
C LEU A 132 1.30 -7.23 6.92
N GLN A 133 2.19 -6.78 7.79
CA GLN A 133 3.50 -7.40 8.03
C GLN A 133 3.37 -8.87 8.47
N ARG A 134 2.49 -9.16 9.43
CA ARG A 134 2.19 -10.54 9.84
C ARG A 134 1.60 -11.37 8.71
N GLN A 135 0.66 -10.80 7.96
CA GLN A 135 0.01 -11.50 6.86
C GLN A 135 0.98 -11.82 5.71
N ALA A 136 1.85 -10.87 5.34
CA ALA A 136 2.91 -11.11 4.37
C ALA A 136 3.83 -12.26 4.84
N ASN A 137 4.23 -12.28 6.12
CA ASN A 137 5.00 -13.39 6.69
C ASN A 137 4.26 -14.73 6.67
N THR A 138 2.94 -14.75 6.88
CA THR A 138 2.11 -15.95 6.71
C THR A 138 2.13 -16.44 5.27
N ASN A 139 1.94 -15.55 4.30
CA ASN A 139 1.99 -15.88 2.87
C ASN A 139 3.38 -16.40 2.45
N ARG A 140 4.45 -15.77 2.93
CA ARG A 140 5.84 -16.21 2.71
C ARG A 140 6.07 -17.64 3.17
N ARG A 141 5.66 -17.96 4.40
CA ARG A 141 5.76 -19.32 4.95
C ARG A 141 4.98 -20.33 4.12
N ALA A 142 3.76 -19.98 3.72
CA ALA A 142 2.93 -20.84 2.87
C ALA A 142 3.57 -21.10 1.50
N ALA A 143 4.35 -20.15 0.99
CA ALA A 143 5.12 -20.27 -0.25
C ALA A 143 6.53 -20.88 -0.06
N GLY A 144 6.89 -21.32 1.16
CA GLY A 144 8.18 -21.96 1.45
C GLY A 144 9.34 -20.98 1.68
N PHE A 145 9.06 -19.69 1.91
CA PHE A 145 10.07 -18.69 2.23
C PHE A 145 10.15 -18.42 3.74
N GLU A 146 11.35 -18.04 4.20
CA GLU A 146 11.53 -17.53 5.57
C GLU A 146 10.78 -16.20 5.77
N PRO A 147 10.21 -15.97 6.96
CA PRO A 147 9.58 -14.69 7.30
C PRO A 147 10.62 -13.56 7.31
N VAL A 148 10.16 -12.35 7.00
CA VAL A 148 10.94 -11.12 7.19
C VAL A 148 11.13 -10.88 8.69
N SER A 149 12.36 -10.49 9.06
CA SER A 149 12.76 -10.27 10.45
C SER A 149 12.04 -9.09 11.09
N ASN A 150 11.96 -9.10 12.42
CA ASN A 150 11.38 -8.00 13.19
C ASN A 150 12.19 -6.69 13.05
N ASP A 151 13.47 -6.77 12.73
CA ASP A 151 14.33 -5.59 12.52
C ASP A 151 13.96 -4.85 11.23
N SER A 152 13.37 -5.57 10.26
CA SER A 152 12.92 -4.99 8.99
C SER A 152 11.43 -4.59 9.02
N TYR A 153 10.63 -5.22 9.88
CA TYR A 153 9.20 -4.95 10.03
C TYR A 153 8.92 -4.18 11.34
N SER A 154 8.97 -2.85 11.25
CA SER A 154 8.85 -1.91 12.38
C SER A 154 7.53 -1.99 13.17
N TYR A 155 6.47 -2.56 12.61
CA TYR A 155 5.13 -2.59 13.20
C TYR A 155 4.65 -4.00 13.58
N ILE A 156 5.46 -5.04 13.35
CA ILE A 156 5.04 -6.44 13.45
C ILE A 156 4.64 -6.85 14.88
N ASN A 157 5.20 -6.15 15.87
CA ASN A 157 4.93 -6.37 17.29
C ASN A 157 3.73 -5.55 17.80
N ARG A 158 3.14 -4.67 16.98
CA ARG A 158 1.91 -3.96 17.38
C ARG A 158 0.74 -4.94 17.50
N PRO A 159 -0.17 -4.77 18.48
CA PRO A 159 -1.38 -5.57 18.61
C PRO A 159 -2.17 -5.71 17.30
N SER A 160 -2.76 -6.88 17.08
CA SER A 160 -3.69 -7.06 15.96
C SER A 160 -4.99 -6.30 16.22
N LEU A 161 -5.55 -5.68 15.18
CA LEU A 161 -6.88 -5.03 15.23
C LEU A 161 -8.06 -6.02 15.43
N VAL A 162 -7.80 -7.31 15.68
CA VAL A 162 -8.83 -8.33 15.94
C VAL A 162 -9.29 -8.25 17.41
N SER A 163 -9.88 -7.11 17.80
CA SER A 163 -10.63 -6.93 19.06
C SER A 163 -11.31 -5.54 19.18
N ALA A 164 -11.67 -4.89 18.07
CA ALA A 164 -12.50 -3.68 18.11
C ALA A 164 -13.63 -3.80 17.09
N GLY A 165 -14.64 -4.60 17.41
CA GLY A 165 -15.81 -4.80 16.56
C GLY A 165 -16.55 -6.09 16.89
N SER A 166 -17.17 -6.13 18.07
CA SER A 166 -18.32 -6.97 18.37
C SER A 166 -19.58 -6.14 18.19
#